data_AF-A0A484BAZ0-F1
#
_entry.id   AF-A0A484BAZ0-F1
#
_cell.length_a   1.000
_cell.length_b   1.000
_cell.length_c   1.000
_cell.angle_alpha   90.00
_cell.angle_beta   90.00
_cell.angle_gamma   90.00
#
_symmetry.space_group_name_H-M   'P 1'
#
loop_
_entity.id
_entity.type
_entity.pdbx_description
1 polymer ?
#
loop_
_entity_poly.entity_id
_entity_poly.type
_entity_poly.pdbx_seq_one_letter_code
_entity_poly.pdbx_strand_id
1 'polypeptide(L)'
;MGIIQRLFLIGLISLPGVIPELALNSISMENDARCGSYCYRLVKPLLLSAALAEEKERQLMAEIKHLESQLEQSKAHQNKCLTKEELLSSQQIWIDKLLGAIRVQFLSNKGSEIMRTSAANETKTEVNLITSCIGKVNGIYELKVPGSSPFKVPCDSNWTVIQRRLDGSVDFNRNMMHYRSGFGRLEGEFFIGLDKLYLLTKSQPQELYISVKDVYNKTFYGHYLNFSIAGEEDNFRLMSLGQYDGSLNNEMIHQLGSVFSTYDNGHGIWRDRQMKNGWWLRDGIWLSDSLNAEYDISKNGIHWGPSNLKFVQMMIKPIQ
;
A
#
# COMPACT_ATOMS: atom_id res chain seq x y z
N MET A 1 53.13 35.87 -40.22
CA MET A 1 52.02 34.89 -40.37
C MET A 1 50.84 35.40 -39.55
N GLY A 2 49.79 35.87 -40.22
CA GLY A 2 48.75 36.72 -39.63
C GLY A 2 47.82 35.98 -38.66
N ILE A 3 47.15 36.74 -37.78
CA ILE A 3 46.18 36.24 -36.78
C ILE A 3 45.10 35.35 -37.43
N ILE A 4 44.76 35.60 -38.70
CA ILE A 4 43.81 34.81 -39.49
C ILE A 4 44.34 33.39 -39.81
N GLN A 5 45.64 33.22 -40.05
CA GLN A 5 46.25 31.90 -40.23
C GLN A 5 46.31 31.10 -38.91
N ARG A 6 46.41 31.78 -37.77
CA ARG A 6 46.36 31.14 -36.44
C ARG A 6 44.95 30.70 -36.05
N LEU A 7 43.92 31.46 -36.44
CA LEU A 7 42.52 31.08 -36.24
C LEU A 7 42.10 29.90 -37.14
N PHE A 8 42.66 29.80 -38.36
CA PHE A 8 42.44 28.65 -39.24
C PHE A 8 43.04 27.34 -38.69
N LEU A 9 44.18 27.39 -38.00
CA LEU A 9 44.77 26.21 -37.35
C LEU A 9 43.98 25.75 -36.12
N ILE A 10 43.32 26.66 -35.40
CA ILE A 10 42.44 26.32 -34.27
C ILE A 10 41.11 25.74 -34.78
N GLY A 11 40.60 26.23 -35.92
CA GLY A 11 39.38 25.70 -36.55
C GLY A 11 39.50 24.29 -37.13
N LEU A 12 40.70 23.86 -37.54
CA LEU A 12 40.94 22.50 -38.05
C LEU A 12 41.02 21.43 -36.95
N ILE A 13 41.20 21.83 -35.69
CA ILE A 13 41.23 20.93 -34.52
C ILE A 13 39.80 20.62 -34.02
N SER A 14 38.79 21.36 -34.49
CA SER A 14 37.39 21.22 -34.07
C SER A 14 36.51 20.35 -34.98
N LEU A 15 37.09 19.65 -35.96
CA LEU A 15 36.37 18.69 -36.80
C LEU A 15 36.35 17.31 -36.11
N PRO A 16 35.18 16.68 -35.89
CA PRO A 16 35.10 15.37 -35.27
C PRO A 16 35.68 14.32 -36.23
N GLY A 17 36.82 13.73 -35.87
CA GLY A 17 37.40 12.57 -36.56
C GLY A 17 38.84 12.69 -37.07
N VAL A 18 39.60 13.75 -36.78
CA VAL A 18 40.97 13.94 -37.35
C VAL A 18 42.11 13.95 -36.32
N ILE A 19 41.88 13.60 -35.05
CA ILE A 19 42.99 13.43 -34.09
C ILE A 19 43.08 11.95 -33.71
N PRO A 20 44.13 11.22 -34.15
CA PRO A 20 44.45 9.93 -33.56
C PRO A 20 44.78 10.17 -32.09
N GLU A 21 44.20 9.34 -31.24
CA GLU A 21 44.46 9.14 -29.82
C GLU A 21 45.91 9.51 -29.44
N LEU A 22 46.11 10.78 -29.05
CA LEU A 22 47.39 11.27 -28.56
C LEU A 22 47.53 10.79 -27.12
N ALA A 23 48.07 9.58 -26.99
CA ALA A 23 48.57 9.07 -25.74
C ALA A 23 49.49 10.13 -25.12
N LEU A 24 49.06 10.68 -23.98
CA LEU A 24 49.74 11.75 -23.26
C LEU A 24 51.05 11.29 -22.56
N ASN A 25 51.72 10.26 -23.11
CA ASN A 25 52.91 9.63 -22.55
C ASN A 25 54.17 9.76 -23.43
N SER A 26 54.14 10.50 -24.54
CA SER A 26 55.30 10.59 -25.46
C SER A 26 55.61 12.00 -26.00
N ILE A 27 55.54 13.04 -25.16
CA ILE A 27 56.19 14.33 -25.50
C ILE A 27 57.58 14.33 -24.86
N SER A 28 58.53 13.60 -25.46
CA SER A 28 59.96 13.77 -25.16
C SER A 28 60.49 14.99 -25.91
N MET A 29 61.23 15.83 -25.20
CA MET A 29 61.82 17.07 -25.68
C MET A 29 62.82 16.83 -26.81
N GLU A 30 62.61 17.49 -27.96
CA GLU A 30 63.71 17.76 -28.89
C GLU A 30 63.63 19.21 -29.40
N ASN A 31 64.54 20.02 -28.84
CA ASN A 31 65.16 21.25 -29.36
C ASN A 31 64.29 22.40 -29.89
N ASP A 32 64.00 23.38 -29.01
CA ASP A 32 64.18 24.80 -29.36
C ASP A 32 64.50 25.66 -28.11
N ALA A 33 65.72 26.19 -28.05
CA ALA A 33 66.34 26.76 -26.85
C ALA A 33 65.89 28.20 -26.50
N ARG A 34 64.77 28.70 -27.03
CA ARG A 34 64.27 30.06 -26.73
C ARG A 34 62.83 30.15 -26.21
N CYS A 35 62.04 29.07 -26.21
CA CYS A 35 60.64 29.15 -25.75
C CYS A 35 60.06 27.90 -25.05
N GLY A 36 60.84 26.85 -24.79
CA GLY A 36 60.30 25.55 -24.35
C GLY A 36 59.72 25.48 -22.92
N SER A 37 60.26 26.22 -21.96
CA SER A 37 59.86 26.09 -20.53
C SER A 37 58.67 26.99 -20.15
N TYR A 38 58.68 28.25 -20.58
CA TYR A 38 57.67 29.24 -20.20
C TYR A 38 56.34 29.01 -20.95
N CYS A 39 56.38 28.74 -22.26
CA CYS A 39 55.18 28.38 -23.01
C CYS A 39 54.56 27.07 -22.50
N TYR A 40 55.37 26.08 -22.14
CA TYR A 40 54.86 24.82 -21.58
C TYR A 40 54.17 25.02 -20.22
N ARG A 41 54.70 25.87 -19.34
CA ARG A 41 54.04 26.23 -18.06
C ARG A 41 52.69 26.92 -18.24
N LEU A 42 52.51 27.71 -19.30
CA LEU A 42 51.26 28.41 -19.59
C LEU A 42 50.27 27.52 -20.35
N VAL A 43 50.74 26.71 -21.30
CA VAL A 43 49.87 25.93 -22.20
C VAL A 43 49.44 24.59 -21.59
N LYS A 44 50.29 23.94 -20.78
CA LYS A 44 49.96 22.63 -20.17
C LYS A 44 48.69 22.67 -19.30
N PRO A 45 48.50 23.65 -18.38
CA PRO A 45 47.27 23.74 -17.60
C PRO A 45 46.03 23.96 -18.47
N LEU A 46 46.17 24.74 -19.55
CA LEU A 46 45.08 25.01 -20.48
C LEU A 46 44.67 23.73 -21.25
N LEU A 47 45.64 22.97 -21.76
CA LEU A 47 45.38 21.68 -22.42
C LEU A 47 44.74 20.66 -21.47
N LEU A 48 45.21 20.59 -20.22
CA LEU A 48 44.63 19.71 -19.21
C LEU A 48 43.19 20.13 -18.88
N SER A 49 42.91 21.44 -18.78
CA SER A 49 41.57 21.96 -18.54
C SER A 49 40.62 21.72 -19.72
N ALA A 50 41.12 21.81 -20.95
CA ALA A 50 40.37 21.52 -22.16
C ALA A 50 40.00 20.03 -22.25
N ALA A 51 40.98 19.13 -22.02
CA ALA A 51 40.72 17.69 -21.98
C ALA A 51 39.73 17.30 -20.86
N LEU A 52 39.80 17.96 -19.70
CA LEU A 52 38.84 17.76 -18.61
C LEU A 52 37.44 18.27 -18.96
N ALA A 53 37.33 19.35 -19.72
CA ALA A 53 36.06 19.89 -20.19
C ALA A 53 35.40 18.96 -21.22
N GLU A 54 36.17 18.43 -22.17
CA GLU A 54 35.70 17.44 -23.14
C GLU A 54 35.19 16.17 -22.46
N GLU A 55 35.86 15.71 -21.40
CA GLU A 55 35.42 14.53 -20.65
C GLU A 55 34.12 14.78 -19.88
N LYS A 56 33.98 15.96 -19.26
CA LYS A 56 32.72 16.36 -18.62
C LYS A 56 31.58 16.51 -19.62
N GLU A 57 31.86 17.03 -20.82
CA GLU A 57 30.87 17.12 -21.89
C GLU A 57 30.39 15.74 -22.33
N ARG A 58 31.32 14.77 -22.48
CA ARG A 58 30.96 13.37 -22.76
C ARG A 58 30.10 12.75 -21.65
N GLN A 59 30.43 12.99 -20.39
CA GLN A 59 29.65 12.50 -19.25
C GLN A 59 28.24 13.09 -19.24
N LEU A 60 28.11 14.40 -19.45
CA LEU A 60 26.82 15.09 -19.48
C LEU A 60 25.96 14.61 -20.65
N MET A 61 26.55 14.40 -21.82
CA MET A 61 25.85 13.87 -23.00
C MET A 61 25.34 12.42 -22.77
N ALA A 62 26.10 11.59 -22.07
CA ALA A 62 25.65 10.25 -21.69
C ALA A 62 24.48 10.29 -20.69
N GLU A 63 24.51 11.22 -19.75
CA GLU A 63 23.45 11.39 -18.75
C GLU A 63 22.15 11.93 -19.37
N ILE A 64 22.24 12.90 -20.29
CA ILE A 64 21.09 13.39 -21.07
C ILE A 64 20.43 12.23 -21.82
N LYS A 65 21.22 11.41 -22.51
CA LYS A 65 20.70 10.25 -23.24
C LYS A 65 20.02 9.23 -22.33
N HIS A 66 20.52 9.06 -21.10
CA HIS A 66 19.89 8.19 -20.11
C HIS A 66 18.54 8.74 -19.65
N LEU A 67 18.47 10.03 -19.34
CA LEU A 67 17.23 10.71 -18.92
C LEU A 67 16.17 10.71 -20.03
N GLU A 68 16.57 10.92 -21.29
CA GLU A 68 15.68 10.81 -22.44
C GLU A 68 15.07 9.40 -22.57
N SER A 69 15.87 8.36 -22.34
CA SER A 69 15.39 6.98 -22.32
C SER A 69 14.37 6.74 -21.19
N GLN A 70 14.65 7.25 -19.98
CA GLN A 70 13.71 7.16 -18.85
C GLN A 70 12.41 7.91 -19.13
N LEU A 71 12.48 9.08 -19.77
CA LEU A 71 11.31 9.87 -20.15
C LEU A 71 10.42 9.11 -21.14
N GLU A 72 11.00 8.46 -22.15
CA GLU A 72 10.23 7.67 -23.11
C GLU A 72 9.61 6.42 -22.48
N GLN A 73 10.31 5.74 -21.57
CA GLN A 73 9.73 4.65 -20.79
C GLN A 73 8.56 5.11 -19.92
N SER A 74 8.68 6.28 -19.29
CA SER A 74 7.62 6.88 -18.47
C SER A 74 6.38 7.23 -19.31
N LYS A 75 6.58 7.86 -20.48
CA LYS A 75 5.48 8.14 -21.43
C LYS A 75 4.79 6.87 -21.91
N ALA A 76 5.55 5.82 -22.22
CA ALA A 76 4.99 4.53 -22.61
C ALA A 76 4.18 3.88 -21.47
N HIS A 77 4.61 4.03 -20.22
CA HIS A 77 3.86 3.57 -19.05
C HIS A 77 2.58 4.40 -18.84
N GLN A 78 2.65 5.72 -19.02
CA GLN A 78 1.50 6.62 -18.89
C GLN A 78 0.43 6.33 -19.95
N ASN A 79 0.82 6.03 -21.19
CA ASN A 79 -0.12 5.63 -22.25
C ASN A 79 -0.79 4.27 -21.99
N LYS A 80 -0.29 3.49 -21.03
CA LYS A 80 -0.88 2.21 -20.58
C LYS A 80 -1.86 2.40 -19.40
N CYS A 81 -1.82 3.54 -18.72
CA CYS A 81 -2.85 3.91 -17.74
C CYS A 81 -4.13 4.31 -18.47
N LEU A 82 -5.26 3.76 -18.03
CA LEU A 82 -6.58 4.07 -18.58
C LEU A 82 -6.80 5.58 -18.61
N THR A 83 -7.20 6.10 -19.76
CA THR A 83 -7.63 7.49 -19.89
C THR A 83 -8.87 7.74 -19.02
N LYS A 84 -9.12 9.00 -18.68
CA LYS A 84 -10.31 9.39 -17.90
C LYS A 84 -11.61 8.91 -18.57
N GLU A 85 -11.64 8.88 -19.89
CA GLU A 85 -12.77 8.41 -20.71
C GLU A 85 -12.95 6.88 -20.63
N GLU A 86 -11.85 6.12 -20.69
CA GLU A 86 -11.90 4.67 -20.51
C GLU A 86 -12.28 4.28 -19.07
N LEU A 87 -11.79 5.02 -18.07
CA LEU A 87 -12.20 4.83 -16.67
C LEU A 87 -13.70 5.08 -16.50
N LEU A 88 -14.22 6.16 -17.09
CA LEU A 88 -15.65 6.47 -17.10
C LEU A 88 -16.47 5.37 -17.81
N SER A 89 -16.00 4.85 -18.94
CA SER A 89 -16.68 3.74 -19.63
C SER A 89 -16.68 2.44 -18.79
N SER A 90 -15.58 2.17 -18.09
CA SER A 90 -15.47 1.00 -17.22
C SER A 90 -16.41 1.11 -16.01
N GLN A 91 -16.52 2.31 -15.44
CA GLN A 91 -17.45 2.61 -14.34
C GLN A 91 -18.90 2.55 -14.81
N GLN A 92 -19.20 2.97 -16.04
CA GLN A 92 -20.55 2.89 -16.60
C GLN A 92 -21.03 1.44 -16.71
N ILE A 93 -20.17 0.51 -17.14
CA ILE A 93 -20.49 -0.93 -17.19
C ILE A 93 -20.83 -1.46 -15.79
N TRP A 94 -20.08 -1.03 -14.77
CA TRP A 94 -20.36 -1.40 -13.38
C TRP A 94 -21.68 -0.82 -12.88
N ILE A 95 -21.97 0.44 -13.20
CA ILE A 95 -23.25 1.10 -12.88
C ILE A 95 -24.40 0.34 -13.54
N ASP A 96 -24.30 0.00 -14.82
CA ASP A 96 -25.36 -0.71 -15.55
C ASP A 96 -25.59 -2.12 -14.98
N LYS A 97 -24.51 -2.80 -14.56
CA LYS A 97 -24.60 -4.10 -13.87
C LYS A 97 -25.25 -3.97 -12.50
N LEU A 98 -24.95 -2.92 -11.75
CA LEU A 98 -25.53 -2.63 -10.44
C LEU A 98 -27.02 -2.28 -10.57
N LEU A 99 -27.37 -1.43 -11.55
CA LEU A 99 -28.75 -1.09 -11.87
C LEU A 99 -29.53 -2.32 -12.34
N GLY A 100 -28.92 -3.21 -13.13
CA GLY A 100 -29.49 -4.49 -13.50
C GLY A 100 -29.80 -5.38 -12.29
N ALA A 101 -28.84 -5.53 -11.37
CA ALA A 101 -29.02 -6.30 -10.15
C ALA A 101 -30.11 -5.71 -9.24
N ILE A 102 -30.12 -4.38 -9.04
CA ILE A 102 -31.16 -3.68 -8.30
C ILE A 102 -32.53 -3.86 -8.97
N ARG A 103 -32.60 -3.81 -10.31
CA ARG A 103 -33.84 -4.02 -11.06
C ARG A 103 -34.37 -5.45 -10.90
N VAL A 104 -33.49 -6.45 -10.96
CA VAL A 104 -33.85 -7.85 -10.71
C VAL A 104 -34.32 -8.03 -9.26
N GLN A 105 -33.66 -7.42 -8.30
CA GLN A 105 -34.04 -7.50 -6.89
C GLN A 105 -35.35 -6.75 -6.59
N PHE A 106 -35.58 -5.60 -7.22
CA PHE A 106 -36.84 -4.88 -7.14
C PHE A 106 -37.99 -5.65 -7.79
N LEU A 107 -37.77 -6.28 -8.94
CA LEU A 107 -38.75 -7.16 -9.60
C LEU A 107 -39.01 -8.43 -8.79
N SER A 108 -37.99 -9.01 -8.15
CA SER A 108 -38.13 -10.12 -7.22
C SER A 108 -38.94 -9.73 -5.98
N ASN A 109 -38.68 -8.53 -5.43
CA ASN A 109 -39.41 -8.00 -4.28
C ASN A 109 -40.86 -7.70 -4.65
N LYS A 110 -41.11 -7.07 -5.80
CA LYS A 110 -42.47 -6.79 -6.30
C LYS A 110 -43.22 -8.06 -6.67
N GLY A 111 -42.54 -9.07 -7.21
CA GLY A 111 -43.09 -10.42 -7.42
C GLY A 111 -43.44 -11.10 -6.09
N SER A 112 -42.59 -10.94 -5.06
CA SER A 112 -42.86 -11.44 -3.71
C SER A 112 -44.00 -10.69 -3.01
N GLU A 113 -44.21 -9.41 -3.33
CA GLU A 113 -45.29 -8.58 -2.80
C GLU A 113 -46.65 -8.95 -3.44
N ILE A 114 -46.66 -9.20 -4.75
CA ILE A 114 -47.83 -9.71 -5.48
C ILE A 114 -48.17 -11.15 -5.04
N MET A 115 -47.18 -12.00 -4.78
CA MET A 115 -47.41 -13.34 -4.19
C MET A 115 -47.93 -13.27 -2.75
N ARG A 116 -47.49 -12.31 -1.93
CA ARG A 116 -47.96 -12.09 -0.54
C ARG A 116 -49.43 -11.66 -0.49
N THR A 117 -49.93 -10.92 -1.48
CA THR A 117 -51.37 -10.59 -1.55
C THR A 117 -52.27 -11.76 -1.93
N SER A 118 -51.72 -12.82 -2.54
CA SER A 118 -52.44 -14.06 -2.86
C SER A 118 -52.21 -15.20 -1.86
N ALA A 119 -51.27 -15.05 -0.93
CA ALA A 119 -50.88 -16.09 0.03
C ALA A 119 -50.86 -15.54 1.46
N ALA A 120 -52.02 -15.11 1.96
CA ALA A 120 -52.28 -15.18 3.39
C ALA A 120 -52.44 -16.66 3.77
N ASN A 121 -51.31 -17.37 3.89
CA ASN A 121 -51.14 -18.58 4.70
C ASN A 121 -49.64 -18.90 4.82
N GLU A 122 -49.14 -18.67 6.03
CA GLU A 122 -47.89 -19.08 6.67
C GLU A 122 -46.85 -19.87 5.84
N THR A 123 -45.65 -19.28 5.71
CA THR A 123 -44.37 -19.94 6.08
C THR A 123 -43.35 -18.86 6.44
N LYS A 124 -43.05 -18.75 7.74
CA LYS A 124 -41.98 -17.90 8.28
C LYS A 124 -40.65 -18.55 7.93
N THR A 125 -39.95 -18.05 6.91
CA THR A 125 -38.58 -18.48 6.64
C THR A 125 -37.72 -18.06 7.83
N GLU A 126 -37.30 -19.03 8.63
CA GLU A 126 -36.44 -18.83 9.80
C GLU A 126 -35.07 -18.35 9.32
N VAL A 127 -34.78 -17.05 9.48
CA VAL A 127 -33.43 -16.53 9.24
C VAL A 127 -32.52 -17.17 10.29
N ASN A 128 -31.63 -18.05 9.85
CA ASN A 128 -30.70 -18.78 10.73
C ASN A 128 -29.60 -17.84 11.24
N LEU A 129 -29.98 -17.01 12.22
CA LEU A 129 -29.12 -16.04 12.88
C LEU A 129 -28.20 -16.76 13.86
N ILE A 130 -26.88 -16.64 13.63
CA ILE A 130 -25.88 -17.19 14.55
C ILE A 130 -25.45 -16.11 15.56
N THR A 131 -24.99 -16.52 16.74
CA THR A 131 -24.43 -15.59 17.75
C THR A 131 -22.91 -15.58 17.74
N SER A 132 -22.28 -16.62 17.21
CA SER A 132 -20.85 -16.74 16.98
C SER A 132 -20.56 -17.77 15.89
N CYS A 133 -19.33 -17.77 15.37
CA CYS A 133 -18.87 -18.79 14.42
C CYS A 133 -18.59 -20.16 15.05
N ILE A 134 -18.75 -20.36 16.36
CA ILE A 134 -18.53 -21.65 17.01
C ILE A 134 -19.46 -22.72 16.42
N GLY A 135 -18.88 -23.85 16.03
CA GLY A 135 -19.59 -24.96 15.38
C GLY A 135 -19.98 -24.67 13.92
N LYS A 136 -19.43 -23.61 13.31
CA LYS A 136 -19.68 -23.26 11.91
C LYS A 136 -18.49 -23.64 11.04
N VAL A 137 -18.80 -24.18 9.87
CA VAL A 137 -17.84 -24.45 8.81
C VAL A 137 -17.47 -23.15 8.09
N ASN A 138 -16.51 -23.24 7.16
CA ASN A 138 -16.07 -22.07 6.41
C ASN A 138 -17.19 -21.54 5.51
N GLY A 139 -17.51 -20.26 5.63
CA GLY A 139 -18.60 -19.63 4.88
C GLY A 139 -18.99 -18.27 5.41
N ILE A 140 -19.94 -17.61 4.73
CA ILE A 140 -20.49 -16.34 5.19
C ILE A 140 -21.84 -16.59 5.87
N TYR A 141 -21.98 -16.10 7.10
CA TYR A 141 -23.16 -16.30 7.93
C TYR A 141 -23.74 -14.97 8.39
N GLU A 142 -25.03 -14.96 8.69
CA GLU A 142 -25.70 -13.81 9.29
C GLU A 142 -25.64 -13.91 10.82
N LEU A 143 -24.89 -13.00 11.44
CA LEU A 143 -24.59 -12.96 12.86
C LEU A 143 -25.35 -11.84 13.54
N LYS A 144 -25.84 -12.08 14.77
CA LYS A 144 -26.48 -11.08 15.61
C LYS A 144 -25.97 -11.16 17.05
N VAL A 145 -25.47 -10.03 17.55
CA VAL A 145 -25.11 -9.83 18.96
C VAL A 145 -26.00 -8.76 19.61
N PRO A 146 -26.12 -8.73 20.95
CA PRO A 146 -26.84 -7.67 21.66
C PRO A 146 -26.40 -6.26 21.21
N GLY A 147 -27.36 -5.39 20.94
CA GLY A 147 -27.10 -4.02 20.48
C GLY A 147 -26.82 -3.86 18.98
N SER A 148 -26.77 -4.95 18.20
CA SER A 148 -26.58 -4.91 16.74
C SER A 148 -27.84 -5.29 15.96
N SER A 149 -28.03 -4.70 14.78
CA SER A 149 -28.81 -5.32 13.71
C SER A 149 -28.03 -6.52 13.13
N PRO A 150 -28.69 -7.57 12.60
CA PRO A 150 -27.98 -8.67 11.94
C PRO A 150 -26.99 -8.20 10.87
N PHE A 151 -25.82 -8.82 10.82
CA PHE A 151 -24.78 -8.51 9.83
C PHE A 151 -24.05 -9.77 9.36
N LYS A 152 -23.50 -9.72 8.14
CA LYS A 152 -22.77 -10.85 7.58
C LYS A 152 -21.32 -10.88 8.05
N VAL A 153 -20.81 -12.07 8.35
CA VAL A 153 -19.41 -12.33 8.70
C VAL A 153 -18.89 -13.58 8.01
N PRO A 154 -17.60 -13.63 7.62
CA PRO A 154 -16.95 -14.88 7.28
C PRO A 154 -16.60 -15.66 8.56
N CYS A 155 -17.03 -16.90 8.62
CA CYS A 155 -16.54 -17.88 9.57
C CYS A 155 -15.41 -18.69 8.93
N ASP A 156 -14.33 -18.92 9.68
CA ASP A 156 -13.22 -19.78 9.31
C ASP A 156 -12.89 -20.70 10.49
N SER A 157 -13.27 -21.97 10.41
CA SER A 157 -12.94 -23.00 11.42
C SER A 157 -13.25 -22.57 12.86
N ASN A 158 -14.49 -22.16 13.12
CA ASN A 158 -14.99 -21.58 14.38
C ASN A 158 -14.63 -20.11 14.66
N TRP A 159 -13.78 -19.48 13.86
CA TRP A 159 -13.37 -18.10 14.04
C TRP A 159 -14.20 -17.12 13.22
N THR A 160 -14.48 -15.95 13.79
CA THR A 160 -15.10 -14.83 13.07
C THR A 160 -13.99 -13.97 12.48
N VAL A 161 -13.91 -13.88 11.15
CA VAL A 161 -12.89 -13.04 10.49
C VAL A 161 -13.29 -11.56 10.62
N ILE A 162 -12.39 -10.74 11.17
CA ILE A 162 -12.64 -9.30 11.40
C ILE A 162 -11.85 -8.40 10.46
N GLN A 163 -10.76 -8.91 9.88
CA GLN A 163 -9.95 -8.22 8.87
C GLN A 163 -9.27 -9.25 7.97
N ARG A 164 -9.18 -8.96 6.67
CA ARG A 164 -8.36 -9.73 5.73
C ARG A 164 -7.62 -8.83 4.74
N ARG A 165 -6.34 -9.12 4.52
CA ARG A 165 -5.47 -8.58 3.46
C ARG A 165 -4.87 -9.73 2.65
N LEU A 166 -4.80 -9.60 1.33
CA LEU A 166 -4.30 -10.63 0.43
C LEU A 166 -3.63 -10.09 -0.85
N ASP A 167 -4.13 -9.01 -1.44
CA ASP A 167 -3.75 -8.60 -2.79
C ASP A 167 -3.79 -7.07 -3.04
N GLY A 168 -4.18 -6.27 -2.05
CA GLY A 168 -4.30 -4.82 -2.19
C GLY A 168 -5.51 -4.38 -3.02
N SER A 169 -6.49 -5.25 -3.27
CA SER A 169 -7.72 -4.92 -4.01
C SER A 169 -8.63 -3.92 -3.28
N VAL A 170 -8.44 -3.73 -1.97
CA VAL A 170 -9.19 -2.75 -1.18
C VAL A 170 -8.25 -1.73 -0.58
N ASP A 171 -8.57 -0.46 -0.78
CA ASP A 171 -7.87 0.65 -0.13
C ASP A 171 -8.24 0.73 1.37
N PHE A 172 -7.23 0.65 2.25
CA PHE A 172 -7.35 0.77 3.70
C PHE A 172 -7.01 2.19 4.20
N ASN A 173 -6.63 3.12 3.32
CA ASN A 173 -6.52 4.54 3.64
C ASN A 173 -7.91 5.20 3.73
N ARG A 174 -8.65 4.84 4.79
CA ARG A 174 -10.04 5.23 4.99
C ARG A 174 -10.19 6.15 6.19
N ASN A 175 -11.21 7.00 6.13
CA ASN A 175 -11.56 7.90 7.23
C ASN A 175 -12.24 7.14 8.38
N MET A 176 -12.41 7.82 9.52
CA MET A 176 -13.03 7.22 10.71
C MET A 176 -14.44 6.67 10.44
N MET A 177 -15.25 7.38 9.65
CA MET A 177 -16.62 6.94 9.30
C MET A 177 -16.64 5.59 8.58
N HIS A 178 -15.73 5.37 7.63
CA HIS A 178 -15.59 4.10 6.94
C HIS A 178 -15.05 3.02 7.87
N TYR A 179 -14.08 3.34 8.73
CA TYR A 179 -13.56 2.38 9.72
C TYR A 179 -14.61 1.95 10.75
N ARG A 180 -15.54 2.82 11.12
CA ARG A 180 -16.67 2.48 12.00
C ARG A 180 -17.67 1.54 11.35
N SER A 181 -18.11 1.89 10.15
CA SER A 181 -19.11 1.11 9.39
C SER A 181 -18.56 -0.22 8.83
N GLY A 182 -17.26 -0.27 8.54
CA GLY A 182 -16.60 -1.36 7.84
C GLY A 182 -16.61 -1.16 6.33
N PHE A 183 -15.68 -1.81 5.63
CA PHE A 183 -15.50 -1.65 4.19
C PHE A 183 -14.85 -2.89 3.57
N GLY A 184 -14.91 -2.99 2.24
CA GLY A 184 -14.36 -4.11 1.47
C GLY A 184 -15.39 -5.21 1.18
N ARG A 185 -14.90 -6.41 0.84
CA ARG A 185 -15.72 -7.56 0.43
C ARG A 185 -15.40 -8.76 1.31
N LEU A 186 -16.43 -9.39 1.88
CA LEU A 186 -16.27 -10.51 2.82
C LEU A 186 -15.58 -11.73 2.20
N GLU A 187 -15.69 -11.89 0.88
CA GLU A 187 -15.02 -12.91 0.08
C GLU A 187 -13.57 -12.56 -0.28
N GLY A 188 -13.14 -11.31 -0.06
CA GLY A 188 -11.81 -10.79 -0.39
C GLY A 188 -11.21 -10.02 0.78
N GLU A 189 -10.64 -8.85 0.49
CA GLU A 189 -10.13 -7.93 1.51
C GLU A 189 -11.24 -7.11 2.14
N PHE A 190 -11.23 -6.98 3.47
CA PHE A 190 -12.21 -6.18 4.18
C PHE A 190 -11.76 -5.85 5.60
N PHE A 191 -12.46 -4.89 6.20
CA PHE A 191 -12.45 -4.61 7.63
C PHE A 191 -13.90 -4.60 8.13
N ILE A 192 -14.18 -5.33 9.23
CA ILE A 192 -15.55 -5.58 9.69
C ILE A 192 -16.32 -4.32 10.12
N GLY A 193 -15.60 -3.29 10.60
CA GLY A 193 -16.15 -2.08 11.18
C GLY A 193 -15.99 -2.04 12.70
N LEU A 194 -15.51 -0.92 13.23
CA LEU A 194 -15.25 -0.73 14.66
C LEU A 194 -16.52 -0.85 15.50
N ASP A 195 -17.66 -0.36 15.02
CA ASP A 195 -18.93 -0.45 15.75
C ASP A 195 -19.33 -1.92 15.97
N LYS A 196 -19.18 -2.76 14.92
CA LYS A 196 -19.45 -4.20 15.01
C LYS A 196 -18.43 -4.90 15.90
N LEU A 197 -17.15 -4.54 15.77
CA LEU A 197 -16.06 -5.13 16.54
C LEU A 197 -16.20 -4.84 18.05
N TYR A 198 -16.60 -3.62 18.41
CA TYR A 198 -16.91 -3.24 19.78
C TYR A 198 -18.05 -4.09 20.33
N LEU A 199 -19.17 -4.22 19.60
CA LEU A 199 -20.29 -5.02 20.05
C LEU A 199 -19.94 -6.51 20.20
N LEU A 200 -19.13 -7.06 19.30
CA LEU A 200 -18.63 -8.44 19.39
C LEU A 200 -17.79 -8.66 20.66
N THR A 201 -16.84 -7.77 20.95
CA THR A 201 -15.95 -7.87 22.12
C THR A 201 -16.62 -7.46 23.44
N LYS A 202 -17.68 -6.64 23.40
CA LYS A 202 -18.51 -6.28 24.55
C LYS A 202 -19.49 -7.39 24.92
N SER A 203 -20.03 -8.10 23.92
CA SER A 203 -21.07 -9.11 24.12
C SER A 203 -20.60 -10.29 24.98
N GLN A 204 -19.32 -10.67 24.81
CA GLN A 204 -18.65 -11.72 25.59
C GLN A 204 -17.13 -11.61 25.38
N PRO A 205 -16.31 -12.13 26.31
CA PRO A 205 -14.86 -12.17 26.14
C PRO A 205 -14.46 -12.90 24.85
N GLN A 206 -13.51 -12.32 24.11
CA GLN A 206 -13.02 -12.85 22.85
C GLN A 206 -11.52 -13.10 22.94
N GLU A 207 -11.03 -14.15 22.32
CA GLU A 207 -9.62 -14.28 21.95
C GLU A 207 -9.39 -13.77 20.51
N LEU A 208 -8.17 -13.30 20.24
CA LEU A 208 -7.75 -12.82 18.91
C LEU A 208 -6.66 -13.73 18.34
N TYR A 209 -6.87 -14.19 17.12
CA TYR A 209 -5.89 -14.94 16.34
C TYR A 209 -5.54 -14.17 15.08
N ILE A 210 -4.24 -13.98 14.86
CA ILE A 210 -3.69 -13.30 13.70
C ILE A 210 -2.89 -14.33 12.92
N SER A 211 -3.34 -14.65 11.71
CA SER A 211 -2.61 -15.50 10.77
C SER A 211 -1.98 -14.65 9.68
N VAL A 212 -0.70 -14.84 9.42
CA VAL A 212 0.01 -14.09 8.36
C VAL A 212 0.83 -15.02 7.48
N LYS A 213 1.04 -14.61 6.23
CA LYS A 213 2.05 -15.22 5.35
C LYS A 213 3.01 -14.17 4.84
N ASP A 214 4.29 -14.45 4.95
CA ASP A 214 5.32 -13.60 4.36
C ASP A 214 5.38 -13.76 2.83
N VAL A 215 6.17 -12.90 2.19
CA VAL A 215 6.40 -12.96 0.73
C VAL A 215 6.94 -14.32 0.26
N TYR A 216 7.66 -15.04 1.13
CA TYR A 216 8.23 -16.37 0.88
C TYR A 216 7.27 -17.54 1.16
N ASN A 217 5.99 -17.29 1.41
CA ASN A 217 4.96 -18.28 1.78
C ASN A 217 5.11 -18.93 3.17
N LYS A 218 6.00 -18.44 4.02
CA LYS A 218 6.07 -18.93 5.40
C LYS A 218 4.91 -18.37 6.20
N THR A 219 4.21 -19.26 6.91
CA THR A 219 3.05 -18.90 7.73
C THR A 219 3.48 -18.71 9.17
N PHE A 220 3.00 -17.63 9.79
CA PHE A 220 3.18 -17.34 11.20
C PHE A 220 1.84 -17.01 11.83
N TYR A 221 1.79 -17.08 13.16
CA TYR A 221 0.59 -16.70 13.90
C TYR A 221 0.91 -15.99 15.20
N GLY A 222 0.00 -15.13 15.64
CA GLY A 222 -0.04 -14.56 16.98
C GLY A 222 -1.42 -14.78 17.59
N HIS A 223 -1.49 -15.24 18.83
CA HIS A 223 -2.69 -15.60 19.55
C HIS A 223 -2.71 -14.87 20.89
N TYR A 224 -3.75 -14.07 21.09
CA TYR A 224 -4.00 -13.27 22.28
C TYR A 224 -5.20 -13.85 23.00
N LEU A 225 -5.01 -14.34 24.23
CA LEU A 225 -6.06 -15.02 25.01
C LEU A 225 -7.17 -14.09 25.51
N ASN A 226 -7.05 -12.78 25.27
CA ASN A 226 -8.15 -11.83 25.45
C ASN A 226 -8.00 -10.71 24.43
N PHE A 227 -9.12 -10.20 23.93
CA PHE A 227 -9.13 -9.10 22.99
C PHE A 227 -10.42 -8.29 23.16
N SER A 228 -10.25 -7.01 23.49
CA SER A 228 -11.39 -6.10 23.60
C SER A 228 -11.01 -4.69 23.21
N ILE A 229 -12.01 -3.96 22.71
CA ILE A 229 -11.89 -2.55 22.38
C ILE A 229 -12.98 -1.75 23.11
N ALA A 230 -12.73 -0.48 23.37
CA ALA A 230 -13.74 0.42 23.92
C ALA A 230 -14.75 0.85 22.84
N GLY A 231 -15.83 1.52 23.25
CA GLY A 231 -16.79 2.10 22.32
C GLY A 231 -16.30 3.44 21.75
N GLU A 232 -17.18 4.10 21.00
CA GLU A 232 -16.92 5.43 20.42
C GLU A 232 -16.59 6.46 21.52
N GLU A 233 -17.19 6.33 22.71
CA GLU A 233 -16.97 7.21 23.86
C GLU A 233 -15.51 7.29 24.32
N ASP A 234 -14.72 6.26 24.02
CA ASP A 234 -13.28 6.21 24.29
C ASP A 234 -12.49 5.90 23.00
N ASN A 235 -12.96 6.44 21.87
CA ASN A 235 -12.31 6.39 20.56
C ASN A 235 -11.80 4.99 20.17
N PHE A 236 -12.61 3.96 20.46
CA PHE A 236 -12.30 2.57 20.15
C PHE A 236 -10.95 2.08 20.70
N ARG A 237 -10.53 2.56 21.86
CA ARG A 237 -9.27 2.17 22.52
C ARG A 237 -9.06 0.67 22.57
N LEU A 238 -7.84 0.20 22.30
CA LEU A 238 -7.46 -1.20 22.51
C LEU A 238 -7.34 -1.48 24.02
N MET A 239 -8.29 -2.21 24.58
CA MET A 239 -8.45 -2.36 26.03
C MET A 239 -7.69 -3.56 26.60
N SER A 240 -7.63 -4.68 25.86
CA SER A 240 -6.97 -5.89 26.34
C SER A 240 -6.41 -6.74 25.20
N LEU A 241 -5.29 -7.42 25.49
CA LEU A 241 -4.63 -8.40 24.61
C LEU A 241 -4.33 -9.74 25.34
N GLY A 242 -4.65 -9.87 26.63
CA GLY A 242 -4.43 -11.11 27.39
C GLY A 242 -2.99 -11.64 27.33
N GLN A 243 -2.82 -12.94 27.60
CA GLN A 243 -1.54 -13.64 27.39
C GLN A 243 -1.32 -13.87 25.89
N TYR A 244 -0.06 -13.72 25.45
CA TYR A 244 0.36 -13.97 24.08
C TYR A 244 0.96 -15.37 23.92
N ASP A 245 0.59 -16.06 22.85
CA ASP A 245 1.28 -17.22 22.28
C ASP A 245 1.46 -17.02 20.77
N GLY A 246 2.56 -17.51 20.21
CA GLY A 246 2.69 -17.54 18.75
C GLY A 246 4.10 -17.42 18.21
N SER A 247 4.19 -17.67 16.90
CA SER A 247 5.42 -17.60 16.09
C SER A 247 5.65 -16.25 15.43
N LEU A 248 4.63 -15.39 15.41
CA LEU A 248 4.74 -13.99 14.98
C LEU A 248 5.39 -13.16 16.10
N ASN A 249 6.02 -12.04 15.76
CA ASN A 249 6.46 -11.09 16.78
C ASN A 249 5.25 -10.44 17.45
N ASN A 250 5.30 -10.29 18.78
CA ASN A 250 4.24 -9.66 19.56
C ASN A 250 4.28 -8.13 19.44
N GLU A 251 4.06 -7.60 18.24
CA GLU A 251 4.12 -6.16 17.97
C GLU A 251 2.86 -5.42 18.45
N MET A 252 1.70 -6.11 18.52
CA MET A 252 0.43 -5.48 18.88
C MET A 252 0.41 -5.04 20.36
N ILE A 253 1.22 -5.65 21.23
CA ILE A 253 1.33 -5.26 22.65
C ILE A 253 1.76 -3.81 22.82
N HIS A 254 2.56 -3.27 21.89
CA HIS A 254 3.02 -1.89 21.96
C HIS A 254 1.88 -0.88 21.74
N GLN A 255 0.78 -1.33 21.13
CA GLN A 255 -0.43 -0.54 20.86
C GLN A 255 -1.45 -0.61 22.00
N LEU A 256 -1.27 -1.48 23.00
CA LEU A 256 -2.21 -1.63 24.10
C LEU A 256 -2.46 -0.29 24.81
N GLY A 257 -3.73 0.03 25.04
CA GLY A 257 -4.16 1.29 25.64
C GLY A 257 -4.23 2.47 24.66
N SER A 258 -3.88 2.29 23.39
CA SER A 258 -3.97 3.35 22.37
C SER A 258 -5.37 3.43 21.77
N VAL A 259 -5.77 4.64 21.38
CA VAL A 259 -7.03 4.91 20.67
C VAL A 259 -6.90 4.60 19.19
N PHE A 260 -8.01 4.26 18.53
CA PHE A 260 -8.00 4.01 17.09
C PHE A 260 -7.90 5.36 16.35
N SER A 261 -6.90 5.49 15.50
CA SER A 261 -6.60 6.72 14.76
C SER A 261 -6.76 6.49 13.26
N THR A 262 -7.19 7.51 12.54
CA THR A 262 -7.30 7.57 11.06
C THR A 262 -6.77 8.93 10.60
N TYR A 263 -6.62 9.14 9.28
CA TYR A 263 -6.06 10.41 8.78
C TYR A 263 -6.88 11.65 9.12
N ASP A 264 -8.20 11.52 9.29
CA ASP A 264 -9.11 12.61 9.63
C ASP A 264 -9.44 12.68 11.14
N ASN A 265 -9.05 11.66 11.89
CA ASN A 265 -9.23 11.60 13.35
C ASN A 265 -7.97 11.07 14.03
N GLY A 266 -6.85 11.78 13.81
CA GLY A 266 -5.57 11.50 14.43
C GLY A 266 -5.45 12.13 15.81
N HIS A 267 -4.89 11.38 16.77
CA HIS A 267 -4.59 11.86 18.12
C HIS A 267 -3.08 12.10 18.29
N GLY A 268 -2.69 13.02 19.18
CA GLY A 268 -1.27 13.29 19.46
C GLY A 268 -0.48 13.75 18.22
N ILE A 269 0.73 13.21 18.05
CA ILE A 269 1.64 13.58 16.94
C ILE A 269 1.15 13.08 15.57
N TRP A 270 0.07 12.30 15.53
CA TRP A 270 -0.46 11.67 14.32
C TRP A 270 -1.44 12.55 13.55
N ARG A 271 -1.89 13.66 14.14
CA ARG A 271 -2.76 14.63 13.46
C ARG A 271 -2.09 15.30 12.25
N ASP A 272 -0.77 15.51 12.32
CA ASP A 272 -0.01 16.24 11.29
C ASP A 272 0.73 15.32 10.32
N ARG A 273 0.76 14.00 10.59
CA ARG A 273 1.36 13.03 9.69
C ARG A 273 0.26 12.49 8.80
N GLN A 274 0.45 12.59 7.48
CA GLN A 274 -0.43 12.03 6.46
C GLN A 274 -0.57 10.51 6.62
N MET A 275 -1.38 10.08 7.60
CA MET A 275 -1.64 8.67 7.87
C MET A 275 -2.28 8.08 6.62
N LYS A 276 -1.80 6.90 6.23
CA LYS A 276 -2.36 6.16 5.09
C LYS A 276 -3.09 4.89 5.50
N ASN A 277 -3.51 4.81 6.76
CA ASN A 277 -4.22 3.69 7.33
C ASN A 277 -4.99 4.10 8.60
N GLY A 278 -5.87 3.23 9.07
CA GLY A 278 -6.46 3.29 10.40
C GLY A 278 -5.95 2.17 11.31
N TRP A 279 -5.51 2.51 12.52
CA TRP A 279 -4.96 1.56 13.49
C TRP A 279 -4.99 2.11 14.92
N TRP A 280 -4.82 1.24 15.92
CA TRP A 280 -4.45 1.67 17.26
C TRP A 280 -3.00 2.15 17.23
N LEU A 281 -2.79 3.45 17.12
CA LEU A 281 -1.47 4.06 17.02
C LEU A 281 -1.08 4.72 18.33
N ARG A 282 0.14 4.44 18.78
CA ARG A 282 0.77 5.10 19.92
C ARG A 282 1.84 6.07 19.46
N ASP A 283 1.94 7.22 20.12
CA ASP A 283 3.07 8.14 19.95
C ASP A 283 4.42 7.41 20.07
N GLY A 284 5.28 7.60 19.07
CA GLY A 284 6.61 6.99 19.01
C GLY A 284 6.72 5.64 18.29
N ILE A 285 5.63 5.08 17.75
CA ILE A 285 5.65 3.86 16.91
C ILE A 285 5.55 4.23 15.42
N TRP A 286 6.24 3.51 14.53
CA TRP A 286 6.22 3.81 13.11
C TRP A 286 4.83 3.55 12.49
N LEU A 287 4.40 4.42 11.57
CA LEU A 287 3.11 4.30 10.84
C LEU A 287 2.97 2.99 10.05
N SER A 288 4.10 2.35 9.76
CA SER A 288 4.22 1.08 9.03
C SER A 288 4.11 -0.16 9.92
N ASP A 289 3.89 -0.02 11.23
CA ASP A 289 3.63 -1.15 12.14
C ASP A 289 2.13 -1.37 12.33
N SER A 290 1.41 -1.39 11.20
CA SER A 290 -0.04 -1.53 11.13
C SER A 290 -0.40 -2.59 10.11
N LEU A 291 -1.22 -3.56 10.54
CA LEU A 291 -1.80 -4.55 9.63
C LEU A 291 -2.77 -3.95 8.60
N ASN A 292 -3.19 -2.72 8.83
CA ASN A 292 -4.01 -1.95 7.93
C ASN A 292 -3.18 -1.02 7.03
N ALA A 293 -1.85 -1.06 7.11
CA ALA A 293 -0.99 -0.25 6.25
C ALA A 293 -1.20 -0.53 4.75
N GLU A 294 -0.72 0.41 3.94
CA GLU A 294 -0.75 0.34 2.48
C GLU A 294 -0.12 -0.97 2.01
N TYR A 295 -0.80 -1.66 1.09
CA TYR A 295 -0.25 -2.85 0.45
C TYR A 295 0.71 -2.39 -0.64
N ASP A 296 2.01 -2.53 -0.40
CA ASP A 296 3.03 -2.15 -1.37
C ASP A 296 3.10 -3.20 -2.47
N ILE A 297 2.50 -2.90 -3.63
CA ILE A 297 2.47 -3.78 -4.80
C ILE A 297 3.89 -4.12 -5.27
N SER A 298 4.83 -3.19 -5.14
CA SER A 298 6.23 -3.41 -5.58
C SER A 298 6.97 -4.40 -4.68
N LYS A 299 6.59 -4.44 -3.40
CA LYS A 299 7.13 -5.40 -2.41
C LYS A 299 6.22 -6.59 -2.16
N ASN A 300 5.08 -6.62 -2.84
CA ASN A 300 4.04 -7.64 -2.72
C ASN A 300 3.61 -7.90 -1.27
N GLY A 301 3.38 -6.82 -0.50
CA GLY A 301 2.94 -7.00 0.87
C GLY A 301 2.84 -5.75 1.72
N ILE A 302 2.44 -5.99 2.96
CA ILE A 302 2.29 -5.02 4.04
C ILE A 302 3.51 -5.14 4.95
N HIS A 303 4.13 -4.01 5.25
CA HIS A 303 5.22 -3.96 6.22
C HIS A 303 4.66 -4.19 7.62
N TRP A 304 5.30 -5.05 8.41
CA TRP A 304 5.02 -5.20 9.85
C TRP A 304 6.30 -5.61 10.58
N GLY A 305 6.85 -4.69 11.39
CA GLY A 305 8.12 -4.93 12.08
C GLY A 305 9.21 -5.28 11.06
N PRO A 306 9.93 -6.42 11.21
CA PRO A 306 10.97 -6.82 10.26
C PRO A 306 10.45 -7.53 9.00
N SER A 307 9.13 -7.70 8.84
CA SER A 307 8.55 -8.59 7.83
C SER A 307 7.74 -7.84 6.76
N ASN A 308 7.70 -8.40 5.55
CA ASN A 308 6.74 -8.04 4.51
C ASN A 308 5.72 -9.18 4.36
N LEU A 309 4.44 -8.86 4.56
CA LEU A 309 3.35 -9.81 4.66
C LEU A 309 2.44 -9.71 3.45
N LYS A 310 2.35 -10.78 2.66
CA LYS A 310 1.45 -10.81 1.50
C LYS A 310 0.02 -11.21 1.86
N PHE A 311 -0.17 -11.86 3.01
CA PHE A 311 -1.47 -12.24 3.54
C PHE A 311 -1.55 -11.94 5.02
N VAL A 312 -2.69 -11.42 5.45
CA VAL A 312 -3.05 -11.16 6.85
C VAL A 312 -4.50 -11.53 7.03
N GLN A 313 -4.82 -12.25 8.11
CA GLN A 313 -6.18 -12.47 8.55
C GLN A 313 -6.25 -12.35 10.08
N MET A 314 -7.01 -11.36 10.56
CA MET A 314 -7.33 -11.23 11.98
C MET A 314 -8.71 -11.83 12.24
N MET A 315 -8.81 -12.64 13.28
CA MET A 315 -10.03 -13.34 13.61
C MET A 315 -10.26 -13.38 15.11
N ILE A 316 -11.52 -13.38 15.53
CA ILE A 316 -11.89 -13.47 16.93
C ILE A 316 -12.79 -14.67 17.20
N LYS A 317 -12.72 -15.21 18.40
CA LYS A 317 -13.59 -16.30 18.84
C LYS A 317 -13.90 -16.13 20.33
N PRO A 318 -15.13 -16.45 20.77
CA PRO A 318 -15.48 -16.38 22.19
C PRO A 318 -14.62 -17.32 23.02
N ILE A 319 -14.19 -16.88 24.20
CA ILE A 319 -13.49 -17.71 25.18
C ILE A 319 -14.51 -18.70 25.78
N GLN A 320 -14.15 -19.98 25.85
CA GLN A 320 -14.97 -21.05 26.44
C GLN A 320 -14.64 -21.27 27.92
#